data_AF-A0A1Q5JZ57-F1
#
_entry.id   AF-A0A1Q5JZ57-F1
#
_cell.length_a   1.000
_cell.length_b   1.000
_cell.length_c   1.000
_cell.angle_alpha   90.00
_cell.angle_beta   90.00
_cell.angle_gamma   90.00
#
_symmetry.space_group_name_H-M   'P 1'
#
loop_
_entity.id
_entity.type
_entity.pdbx_description
1 polymer ?
#
loop_
_entity_poly.entity_id
_entity_poly.type
_entity_poly.pdbx_seq_one_letter_code
_entity_poly.pdbx_strand_id
1 'polypeptide(L)'
;MLGGISLTCARGLDADEFLIALGADLDELAARTPYKDLAVPVGRPGMPSPRVNPVMYGTCGDWVYVLEDWGTATWATGYQGVESMRPWPDEEIVCVTMNRWSPPSMIIHAPGDGRAWRADFGQDTGQSSALDAALHAAGAVFPSLPDEDEDEAEVVACYEEHRWRLSTAVFTAIGDYCDLSIDPVDVQAGDLPSVLIPMV
;
A
#
# COMPACT_ATOMS: atom_id res chain seq x y z
N MET A 1 1.55 13.19 -9.02
CA MET A 1 1.35 12.64 -7.67
C MET A 1 2.49 13.12 -6.79
N LEU A 2 2.17 13.92 -5.77
CA LEU A 2 3.16 14.36 -4.78
C LEU A 2 3.53 13.12 -3.96
N GLY A 3 4.80 12.72 -3.95
CA GLY A 3 5.23 11.44 -3.37
C GLY A 3 4.72 11.22 -1.94
N GLY A 4 4.66 9.96 -1.49
CA GLY A 4 4.12 9.60 -0.18
C GLY A 4 2.87 8.73 -0.16
N ILE A 5 2.44 8.29 -1.33
CA ILE A 5 1.26 7.46 -1.49
C ILE A 5 1.60 6.04 -1.03
N SER A 6 0.74 5.46 -0.21
CA SER A 6 0.71 4.03 0.07
C SER A 6 -0.31 3.37 -0.85
N LEU A 7 -0.03 2.13 -1.23
CA LEU A 7 -0.85 1.35 -2.17
C LEU A 7 -1.19 0.02 -1.52
N THR A 8 -2.47 -0.33 -1.49
CA THR A 8 -2.90 -1.69 -1.15
C THR A 8 -3.64 -2.28 -2.34
N CYS A 9 -3.23 -3.45 -2.78
CA CYS A 9 -3.86 -4.22 -3.85
C CYS A 9 -4.40 -5.51 -3.28
N ALA A 10 -5.60 -5.92 -3.67
CA ALA A 10 -6.17 -7.19 -3.27
C ALA A 10 -6.84 -7.91 -4.45
N ARG A 11 -6.80 -9.25 -4.47
CA ARG A 11 -7.56 -10.10 -5.39
C ARG A 11 -8.10 -11.33 -4.67
N GLY A 12 -9.13 -11.95 -5.24
CA GLY A 12 -9.85 -13.07 -4.59
C GLY A 12 -11.05 -12.64 -3.74
N LEU A 13 -11.37 -11.35 -3.73
CA LEU A 13 -12.53 -10.75 -3.07
C LEU A 13 -13.15 -9.65 -3.94
N ASP A 14 -14.44 -9.36 -3.72
CA ASP A 14 -15.11 -8.25 -4.40
C ASP A 14 -14.52 -6.89 -3.97
N ALA A 15 -14.52 -5.93 -4.89
CA ALA A 15 -13.93 -4.62 -4.64
C ALA A 15 -14.64 -3.87 -3.49
N ASP A 16 -15.97 -3.96 -3.39
CA ASP A 16 -16.71 -3.33 -2.30
C ASP A 16 -16.50 -4.08 -0.99
N GLU A 17 -16.45 -5.42 -1.03
CA GLU A 17 -16.12 -6.22 0.16
C GLU A 17 -14.75 -5.85 0.74
N PHE A 18 -13.74 -5.64 -0.11
CA PHE A 18 -12.43 -5.18 0.33
C PHE A 18 -12.49 -3.79 0.98
N LEU A 19 -13.19 -2.83 0.36
CA LEU A 19 -13.30 -1.47 0.89
C LEU A 19 -14.09 -1.45 2.21
N ILE A 20 -15.15 -2.27 2.33
CA ILE A 20 -15.91 -2.47 3.57
C ILE A 20 -15.00 -3.07 4.64
N ALA A 21 -14.15 -4.05 4.30
CA ALA A 21 -13.19 -4.64 5.21
C ALA A 21 -12.19 -3.62 5.77
N LEU A 22 -11.81 -2.63 4.96
CA LEU A 22 -11.01 -1.47 5.39
C LEU A 22 -11.81 -0.45 6.23
N GLY A 23 -13.13 -0.54 6.24
CA GLY A 23 -14.02 0.30 7.03
C GLY A 23 -14.74 1.41 6.24
N ALA A 24 -14.80 1.30 4.91
CA ALA A 24 -15.58 2.21 4.08
C ALA A 24 -17.08 2.10 4.37
N ASP A 25 -17.77 3.24 4.29
CA ASP A 25 -19.21 3.31 4.46
C ASP A 25 -19.96 2.85 3.18
N LEU A 26 -21.06 2.11 3.37
CA LEU A 26 -21.84 1.55 2.26
C LEU A 26 -22.50 2.61 1.38
N ASP A 27 -22.95 3.72 1.97
CA ASP A 27 -23.58 4.81 1.22
C ASP A 27 -22.53 5.57 0.40
N GLU A 28 -21.31 5.74 0.94
CA GLU A 28 -20.18 6.33 0.20
C GLU A 28 -19.73 5.44 -0.97
N LEU A 29 -19.67 4.13 -0.75
CA LEU A 29 -19.36 3.17 -1.81
C LEU A 29 -20.43 3.20 -2.91
N ALA A 30 -21.71 3.22 -2.56
CA ALA A 30 -22.79 3.30 -3.53
C ALA A 30 -22.76 4.60 -4.35
N ALA A 31 -22.31 5.71 -3.75
CA ALA A 31 -22.23 7.01 -4.41
C ALA A 31 -21.12 7.11 -5.46
N ARG A 32 -20.02 6.34 -5.32
CA ARG A 32 -18.84 6.40 -6.20
C ARG A 32 -18.31 7.82 -6.42
N THR A 33 -18.36 8.65 -5.37
CA THR A 33 -17.96 10.06 -5.41
C THR A 33 -16.48 10.18 -5.80
N PRO A 34 -16.11 10.99 -6.82
CA PRO A 34 -14.72 11.25 -7.14
C PRO A 34 -13.98 11.94 -5.98
N TYR A 35 -12.69 11.68 -5.83
CA TYR A 35 -11.86 12.28 -4.77
C TYR A 35 -12.00 13.79 -4.66
N LYS A 36 -11.98 14.50 -5.79
CA LYS A 36 -12.09 15.96 -5.84
C LYS A 36 -13.41 16.52 -5.29
N ASP A 37 -14.45 15.69 -5.30
CA ASP A 37 -15.80 16.03 -4.86
C ASP A 37 -16.13 15.46 -3.47
N LEU A 38 -15.22 14.67 -2.88
CA LEU A 38 -15.42 14.01 -1.59
C LEU A 38 -15.35 15.02 -0.43
N ALA A 39 -16.42 15.10 0.36
CA ALA A 39 -16.50 15.98 1.51
C ALA A 39 -15.89 15.33 2.76
N VAL A 40 -14.69 15.76 3.15
CA VAL A 40 -14.05 15.31 4.40
C VAL A 40 -14.66 16.07 5.59
N PRO A 41 -15.21 15.39 6.62
CA PRO A 41 -15.82 16.07 7.75
C PRO A 41 -14.78 16.88 8.53
N VAL A 42 -15.03 18.18 8.66
CA VAL A 42 -14.20 19.06 9.50
C VAL A 42 -14.64 18.89 10.96
N GLY A 43 -13.67 18.73 11.86
CA GLY A 43 -13.91 18.65 13.30
C GLY A 43 -14.76 19.83 13.81
N ARG A 44 -15.72 19.54 14.69
CA ARG A 44 -16.55 20.57 15.32
C ARG A 44 -15.89 21.07 16.61
N PRO A 45 -16.01 22.36 16.96
CA PRO A 45 -15.51 22.86 18.23
C PRO A 45 -16.04 22.04 19.42
N GLY A 46 -15.13 21.56 20.27
CA GLY A 46 -15.47 20.76 21.45
C GLY A 46 -15.72 19.26 21.19
N MET A 47 -15.62 18.79 19.93
CA MET A 47 -15.71 17.38 19.56
C MET A 47 -14.37 16.90 18.98
N PRO A 48 -13.96 15.65 19.25
CA PRO A 48 -12.84 15.06 18.51
C PRO A 48 -13.11 15.10 17.01
N SER A 49 -12.13 15.51 16.22
CA SER A 49 -12.20 15.36 14.77
C SER A 49 -12.33 13.87 14.43
N PRO A 50 -13.23 13.49 13.51
CA PRO A 50 -13.27 12.12 13.02
C PRO A 50 -11.90 11.78 12.42
N ARG A 51 -11.32 10.65 12.85
CA ARG A 51 -10.04 10.15 12.36
C ARG A 51 -10.29 9.30 11.13
N VAL A 52 -10.59 9.98 10.02
CA VAL A 52 -10.83 9.36 8.71
C VAL A 52 -9.91 9.99 7.68
N ASN A 53 -9.48 9.20 6.70
CA ASN A 53 -8.70 9.67 5.56
C ASN A 53 -9.45 9.38 4.26
N PRO A 54 -9.46 10.34 3.33
CA PRO A 54 -9.97 10.07 1.99
C PRO A 54 -8.99 9.17 1.25
N VAL A 55 -9.51 8.19 0.53
CA VAL A 55 -8.71 7.28 -0.29
C VAL A 55 -9.27 7.23 -1.71
N MET A 56 -8.41 7.03 -2.69
CA MET A 56 -8.84 6.70 -4.05
C MET A 56 -8.78 5.20 -4.27
N TYR A 57 -9.71 4.65 -5.04
CA TYR A 57 -9.70 3.23 -5.36
C TYR A 57 -10.11 2.97 -6.81
N GLY A 58 -9.84 1.76 -7.26
CA GLY A 58 -10.26 1.29 -8.57
C GLY A 58 -9.98 -0.20 -8.74
N THR A 59 -10.16 -0.68 -9.96
CA THR A 59 -9.86 -2.07 -10.32
C THR A 59 -8.96 -2.11 -11.55
N CYS A 60 -8.10 -3.12 -11.63
CA CYS A 60 -7.27 -3.41 -12.79
C CYS A 60 -7.15 -4.94 -12.91
N GLY A 61 -7.74 -5.51 -13.96
CA GLY A 61 -7.90 -6.97 -14.06
C GLY A 61 -8.66 -7.52 -12.85
N ASP A 62 -8.07 -8.51 -12.18
CA ASP A 62 -8.64 -9.14 -10.98
C ASP A 62 -8.28 -8.41 -9.68
N TRP A 63 -7.51 -7.32 -9.76
CA TRP A 63 -7.06 -6.58 -8.59
C TRP A 63 -7.94 -5.37 -8.31
N VAL A 64 -8.40 -5.24 -7.07
CA VAL A 64 -8.81 -3.95 -6.50
C VAL A 64 -7.57 -3.25 -5.94
N TYR A 65 -7.46 -1.94 -6.13
CA TYR A 65 -6.38 -1.13 -5.56
C TYR A 65 -6.93 0.05 -4.76
N VAL A 66 -6.21 0.44 -3.71
CA VAL A 66 -6.50 1.59 -2.85
C VAL A 66 -5.23 2.43 -2.72
N LEU A 67 -5.35 3.73 -2.94
CA LEU A 67 -4.29 4.74 -2.87
C LEU A 67 -4.55 5.68 -1.69
N GLU A 68 -3.54 5.82 -0.83
CA GLU A 68 -3.61 6.59 0.42
C GLU A 68 -2.44 7.58 0.51
N ASP A 69 -2.71 8.89 0.53
CA ASP A 69 -1.66 9.93 0.49
C ASP A 69 -1.19 10.41 1.89
N TRP A 70 -1.82 9.94 2.96
CA TRP A 70 -1.59 10.40 4.33
C TRP A 70 -0.35 9.78 5.01
N GLY A 71 0.35 8.90 4.31
CA GLY A 71 1.69 8.44 4.67
C GLY A 71 1.80 7.02 5.24
N THR A 72 0.69 6.32 5.45
CA THR A 72 0.64 4.90 5.85
C THR A 72 -0.58 4.25 5.18
N ALA A 73 -0.49 2.97 4.79
CA ALA A 73 -1.67 2.23 4.35
C ALA A 73 -2.53 1.79 5.54
N THR A 74 -3.85 1.96 5.44
CA THR A 74 -4.82 1.52 6.43
C THR A 74 -4.71 0.02 6.69
N TRP A 75 -4.60 -0.78 5.64
CA TRP A 75 -4.48 -2.23 5.79
C TRP A 75 -3.21 -2.60 6.57
N ALA A 76 -2.09 -1.90 6.35
CA ALA A 76 -0.83 -2.17 7.04
C ALA A 76 -0.93 -2.01 8.56
N THR A 77 -1.75 -1.08 9.05
CA THR A 77 -1.96 -0.90 10.51
C THR A 77 -3.02 -1.85 11.05
N GLY A 78 -4.03 -2.18 10.25
CA GLY A 78 -5.17 -2.97 10.71
C GLY A 78 -5.02 -4.49 10.65
N TYR A 79 -4.28 -5.06 9.69
CA TYR A 79 -4.38 -6.50 9.37
C TYR A 79 -4.03 -7.47 10.52
N GLN A 80 -3.28 -7.03 11.53
CA GLN A 80 -2.98 -7.85 12.72
C GLN A 80 -4.05 -7.74 13.82
N GLY A 81 -4.70 -6.57 13.94
CA GLY A 81 -5.55 -6.21 15.08
C GLY A 81 -7.04 -6.10 14.75
N VAL A 82 -7.39 -5.87 13.49
CA VAL A 82 -8.76 -5.72 13.00
C VAL A 82 -9.19 -7.00 12.30
N GLU A 83 -10.23 -7.64 12.80
CA GLU A 83 -10.70 -8.93 12.30
C GLU A 83 -11.06 -8.89 10.81
N SER A 84 -11.73 -7.82 10.36
CA SER A 84 -12.11 -7.66 8.95
C SER A 84 -10.93 -7.50 7.99
N MET A 85 -9.77 -7.03 8.48
CA MET A 85 -8.58 -6.79 7.64
C MET A 85 -7.60 -7.97 7.65
N ARG A 86 -7.91 -9.05 8.36
CA ARG A 86 -7.06 -10.24 8.37
C ARG A 86 -7.08 -10.90 6.99
N PRO A 87 -5.92 -11.30 6.44
CA PRO A 87 -5.90 -12.02 5.17
C PRO A 87 -6.54 -13.41 5.35
N TRP A 88 -7.52 -13.73 4.53
CA TRP A 88 -8.11 -15.07 4.50
C TRP A 88 -7.39 -15.98 3.50
N PRO A 89 -7.56 -17.31 3.61
CA PRO A 89 -7.18 -18.21 2.52
C PRO A 89 -7.84 -17.79 1.20
N ASP A 90 -7.12 -17.95 0.10
CA ASP A 90 -7.55 -17.57 -1.26
C ASP A 90 -7.65 -16.05 -1.53
N GLU A 91 -7.44 -15.20 -0.53
CA GLU A 91 -7.27 -13.75 -0.69
C GLU A 91 -5.79 -13.39 -0.81
N GLU A 92 -5.43 -12.79 -1.92
CA GLU A 92 -4.09 -12.25 -2.08
C GLU A 92 -4.08 -10.74 -1.90
N ILE A 93 -3.21 -10.24 -1.03
CA ILE A 93 -3.07 -8.81 -0.71
C ILE A 93 -1.60 -8.41 -0.78
N VAL A 94 -1.30 -7.36 -1.54
CA VAL A 94 0.01 -6.71 -1.59
C VAL A 94 -0.14 -5.27 -1.12
N CYS A 95 0.53 -4.92 -0.02
CA CYS A 95 0.48 -3.60 0.58
C CYS A 95 1.86 -2.95 0.61
N VAL A 96 2.00 -1.81 -0.07
CA VAL A 96 3.16 -0.94 -0.03
C VAL A 96 2.83 0.25 0.86
N THR A 97 3.45 0.32 2.03
CA THR A 97 3.23 1.41 3.00
C THR A 97 4.46 2.29 3.11
N MET A 98 4.30 3.60 2.89
CA MET A 98 5.40 4.56 3.03
C MET A 98 5.83 4.73 4.49
N ASN A 99 4.89 4.49 5.41
CA ASN A 99 5.09 4.53 6.85
C ASN A 99 5.82 5.79 7.35
N ARG A 100 5.41 6.97 6.85
CA ARG A 100 6.12 8.24 7.07
C ARG A 100 6.24 8.65 8.52
N TRP A 101 5.27 8.25 9.34
CA TRP A 101 5.19 8.62 10.74
C TRP A 101 5.93 7.63 11.65
N SER A 102 6.25 6.44 11.14
CA SER A 102 6.98 5.42 11.90
C SER A 102 7.89 4.58 10.98
N PRO A 103 8.89 5.17 10.30
CA PRO A 103 9.77 4.47 9.36
C PRO A 103 10.33 3.14 9.92
N PRO A 104 10.63 2.15 9.07
CA PRO A 104 10.84 2.23 7.62
C PRO A 104 9.57 2.07 6.76
N SER A 105 9.68 2.42 5.48
CA SER A 105 8.70 2.01 4.45
C SER A 105 8.78 0.50 4.23
N MET A 106 7.63 -0.15 4.04
CA MET A 106 7.52 -1.60 4.03
C MET A 106 6.63 -2.12 2.90
N ILE A 107 6.89 -3.37 2.52
CA ILE A 107 6.04 -4.22 1.70
C ILE A 107 5.45 -5.28 2.63
N ILE A 108 4.15 -5.51 2.54
CA ILE A 108 3.44 -6.57 3.26
C ILE A 108 2.69 -7.41 2.22
N HIS A 109 2.96 -8.71 2.18
CA HIS A 109 2.38 -9.62 1.21
C HIS A 109 1.66 -10.76 1.91
N ALA A 110 0.36 -10.90 1.63
CA ALA A 110 -0.42 -12.07 1.97
C ALA A 110 -0.71 -12.85 0.69
N PRO A 111 -0.09 -14.02 0.46
CA PRO A 111 -0.18 -14.73 -0.83
C PRO A 111 -1.44 -15.61 -0.98
N GLY A 112 -2.41 -15.53 -0.07
CA GLY A 112 -3.59 -16.42 -0.05
C GLY A 112 -3.46 -17.67 0.82
N ASP A 113 -2.43 -17.77 1.66
CA ASP A 113 -2.25 -18.86 2.63
C ASP A 113 -2.77 -18.51 4.05
N GLY A 114 -3.46 -17.38 4.19
CA GLY A 114 -3.92 -16.83 5.46
C GLY A 114 -2.80 -16.24 6.34
N ARG A 115 -1.59 -16.07 5.82
CA ARG A 115 -0.46 -15.40 6.49
C ARG A 115 -0.08 -14.14 5.72
N ALA A 116 0.69 -13.29 6.39
CA ALA A 116 1.27 -12.11 5.78
C ALA A 116 2.76 -12.01 6.15
N TRP A 117 3.58 -11.75 5.13
CA TRP A 117 5.03 -11.61 5.21
C TRP A 117 5.40 -10.14 5.02
N ARG A 118 6.43 -9.67 5.72
CA ARG A 118 6.88 -8.27 5.68
C ARG A 118 8.29 -8.19 5.15
N ALA A 119 8.58 -7.14 4.41
CA ALA A 119 9.92 -6.76 3.99
C ALA A 119 10.08 -5.24 4.07
N ASP A 120 11.24 -4.77 4.50
CA ASP A 120 11.57 -3.36 4.35
C ASP A 120 11.88 -3.05 2.88
N PHE A 121 11.76 -1.79 2.48
CA PHE A 121 12.23 -1.38 1.17
C PHE A 121 13.73 -1.71 1.02
N GLY A 122 14.11 -2.36 -0.09
CA GLY A 122 15.47 -2.87 -0.30
C GLY A 122 15.64 -4.34 0.06
N GLN A 123 14.60 -4.99 0.59
CA GLN A 123 14.55 -6.41 0.90
C GLN A 123 13.43 -7.10 0.12
N ASP A 124 13.46 -8.44 0.09
CA ASP A 124 12.34 -9.28 -0.33
C ASP A 124 11.66 -9.91 0.89
N THR A 125 10.55 -10.62 0.68
CA THR A 125 9.80 -11.28 1.78
C THR A 125 10.47 -12.58 2.28
N GLY A 126 11.58 -12.99 1.65
CA GLY A 126 12.27 -14.25 1.92
C GLY A 126 11.47 -15.51 1.56
N GLN A 127 10.33 -15.39 0.87
CA GLN A 127 9.45 -16.53 0.57
C GLN A 127 9.73 -17.18 -0.79
N SER A 128 10.68 -16.64 -1.57
CA SER A 128 10.92 -17.08 -2.96
C SER A 128 9.65 -17.04 -3.81
N SER A 129 8.79 -16.06 -3.53
CA SER A 129 7.51 -15.88 -4.18
C SER A 129 7.67 -15.24 -5.57
N ALA A 130 6.60 -15.26 -6.36
CA ALA A 130 6.57 -14.52 -7.61
C ALA A 130 6.68 -12.99 -7.38
N LEU A 131 6.22 -12.49 -6.23
CA LEU A 131 6.45 -11.11 -5.81
C LEU A 131 7.93 -10.84 -5.55
N ASP A 132 8.63 -11.73 -4.84
CA ASP A 132 10.07 -11.59 -4.60
C ASP A 132 10.82 -11.55 -5.94
N ALA A 133 10.47 -12.44 -6.87
CA ALA A 133 11.06 -12.44 -8.22
C ALA A 133 10.83 -11.11 -8.95
N ALA A 134 9.64 -10.50 -8.84
CA ALA A 134 9.33 -9.19 -9.40
C ALA A 134 10.15 -8.07 -8.74
N LEU A 135 10.31 -8.10 -7.42
CA LEU A 135 11.13 -7.14 -6.67
C LEU A 135 12.60 -7.20 -7.12
N HIS A 136 13.16 -8.40 -7.27
CA HIS A 136 14.51 -8.59 -7.80
C HIS A 136 14.63 -8.09 -9.24
N ALA A 137 13.68 -8.43 -10.11
CA ALA A 137 13.70 -8.01 -11.53
C ALA A 137 13.65 -6.48 -11.70
N ALA A 138 12.92 -5.78 -10.83
CA ALA A 138 12.84 -4.32 -10.84
C ALA A 138 14.03 -3.62 -10.17
N GLY A 139 14.96 -4.37 -9.56
CA GLY A 139 16.05 -3.82 -8.76
C GLY A 139 15.58 -3.17 -7.45
N ALA A 140 14.46 -3.64 -6.90
CA ALA A 140 13.89 -3.18 -5.63
C ALA A 140 14.51 -3.86 -4.41
N VAL A 141 15.32 -4.90 -4.62
CA VAL A 141 16.10 -5.58 -3.59
C VAL A 141 17.55 -5.14 -3.75
N PHE A 142 18.20 -4.76 -2.65
CA PHE A 142 19.62 -4.46 -2.72
C PHE A 142 20.40 -5.72 -3.10
N PRO A 143 21.51 -5.58 -3.86
CA PRO A 143 22.48 -6.66 -3.96
C PRO A 143 22.83 -7.09 -2.54
N SER A 144 22.90 -8.40 -2.29
CA SER A 144 23.35 -8.93 -1.01
C SER A 144 24.60 -8.16 -0.60
N LEU A 145 24.51 -7.35 0.46
CA LEU A 145 25.69 -6.77 1.05
C LEU A 145 26.59 -7.97 1.41
N PRO A 146 27.85 -7.99 0.98
CA PRO A 146 28.77 -9.03 1.42
C PRO A 146 28.76 -9.09 2.96
N ASP A 147 29.01 -10.29 3.50
CA ASP A 147 28.79 -10.72 4.89
C ASP A 147 29.15 -9.71 6.02
N GLU A 148 28.69 -10.03 7.24
CA GLU A 148 28.77 -9.32 8.54
C GLU A 148 30.15 -8.71 8.97
N ASP A 149 31.18 -8.81 8.13
CA ASP A 149 32.53 -8.26 8.34
C ASP A 149 32.79 -6.91 7.62
N GLU A 150 31.81 -6.32 6.92
CA GLU A 150 31.97 -5.04 6.19
C GLU A 150 31.73 -3.76 7.03
N ASP A 151 32.40 -2.68 6.62
CA ASP A 151 32.36 -1.35 7.24
C ASP A 151 30.94 -0.76 7.13
N GLU A 152 30.35 -0.38 8.27
CA GLU A 152 29.05 0.30 8.34
C GLU A 152 28.96 1.49 7.38
N ALA A 153 30.09 2.15 7.09
CA ALA A 153 30.16 3.24 6.13
C ALA A 153 29.87 2.80 4.68
N GLU A 154 30.28 1.60 4.27
CA GLU A 154 30.02 1.07 2.92
C GLU A 154 28.55 0.66 2.76
N VAL A 155 27.97 0.06 3.80
CA VAL A 155 26.52 -0.24 3.87
C VAL A 155 25.69 1.04 3.76
N VAL A 156 26.06 2.07 4.54
CA VAL A 156 25.37 3.37 4.52
C VAL A 156 25.56 4.07 3.17
N ALA A 157 26.74 4.02 2.56
CA ALA A 157 26.99 4.61 1.24
C ALA A 157 26.16 3.93 0.15
N CYS A 158 26.08 2.59 0.17
CA CYS A 158 25.23 1.82 -0.74
C CYS A 158 23.75 2.19 -0.55
N TYR A 159 23.28 2.30 0.69
CA TYR A 159 21.91 2.71 0.99
C TYR A 159 21.62 4.13 0.49
N GLU A 160 22.49 5.10 0.78
CA GLU A 160 22.34 6.49 0.32
C GLU A 160 22.36 6.62 -1.21
N GLU A 161 23.16 5.82 -1.90
CA GLU A 161 23.23 5.79 -3.36
C GLU A 161 21.92 5.27 -3.98
N HIS A 162 21.27 4.28 -3.37
CA HIS A 162 20.15 3.57 -3.99
C HIS A 162 18.77 3.98 -3.45
N ARG A 163 18.68 4.55 -2.23
CA ARG A 163 17.40 4.85 -1.55
C ARG A 163 16.43 5.72 -2.33
N TRP A 164 16.92 6.66 -3.15
CA TRP A 164 16.06 7.57 -3.92
C TRP A 164 15.36 6.88 -5.10
N ARG A 165 15.92 5.77 -5.60
CA ARG A 165 15.32 4.95 -6.67
C ARG A 165 14.38 3.89 -6.11
N LEU A 166 14.57 3.53 -4.84
CA LEU A 166 13.99 2.35 -4.24
C LEU A 166 12.47 2.35 -4.25
N SER A 167 11.84 3.48 -3.90
CA SER A 167 10.38 3.58 -4.00
C SER A 167 9.90 3.35 -5.44
N THR A 168 10.57 3.94 -6.42
CA THR A 168 10.19 3.76 -7.84
C THR A 168 10.34 2.30 -8.27
N ALA A 169 11.41 1.63 -7.87
CA ALA A 169 11.64 0.21 -8.16
C ALA A 169 10.57 -0.68 -7.51
N VAL A 170 10.24 -0.45 -6.23
CA VAL A 170 9.16 -1.18 -5.52
C VAL A 170 7.82 -1.00 -6.23
N PHE A 171 7.42 0.25 -6.53
CA PHE A 171 6.16 0.49 -7.23
C PHE A 171 6.12 -0.11 -8.64
N THR A 172 7.26 -0.16 -9.34
CA THR A 172 7.38 -0.85 -10.64
C THR A 172 7.17 -2.35 -10.47
N ALA A 173 7.85 -2.98 -9.50
CA ALA A 173 7.68 -4.40 -9.20
C ALA A 173 6.23 -4.76 -8.87
N ILE A 174 5.56 -3.95 -8.04
CA ILE A 174 4.15 -4.18 -7.70
C ILE A 174 3.25 -3.99 -8.92
N GLY A 175 3.53 -2.97 -9.74
CA GLY A 175 2.82 -2.75 -11.00
C GLY A 175 2.91 -3.95 -11.94
N ASP A 176 4.11 -4.47 -12.15
CA ASP A 176 4.35 -5.65 -12.99
C ASP A 176 3.75 -6.93 -12.40
N TYR A 177 3.86 -7.11 -11.07
CA TYR A 177 3.34 -8.28 -10.37
C TYR A 177 1.80 -8.36 -10.41
N CYS A 178 1.15 -7.22 -10.19
CA CYS A 178 -0.30 -7.10 -10.13
C CYS A 178 -0.93 -6.72 -11.48
N ASP A 179 -0.15 -6.57 -12.55
CA ASP A 179 -0.58 -6.05 -13.86
C ASP A 179 -1.36 -4.71 -13.74
N LEU A 180 -0.90 -3.83 -12.85
CA LEU A 180 -1.59 -2.57 -12.55
C LEU A 180 -1.22 -1.48 -13.54
N SER A 181 -2.25 -0.87 -14.11
CA SER A 181 -2.15 0.37 -14.87
C SER A 181 -3.06 1.42 -14.25
N ILE A 182 -2.47 2.40 -13.56
CA ILE A 182 -3.21 3.51 -12.93
C ILE A 182 -2.82 4.80 -13.65
N ASP A 183 -3.79 5.50 -14.24
CA ASP A 183 -3.51 6.74 -14.96
C ASP A 183 -3.08 7.84 -13.95
N PRO A 184 -1.84 8.35 -14.05
CA PRO A 184 -1.37 9.38 -13.15
C PRO A 184 -2.11 10.72 -13.29
N VAL A 185 -2.80 10.96 -14.42
CA VAL A 185 -3.65 12.12 -14.65
C VAL A 185 -4.92 12.02 -13.81
N ASP A 186 -5.61 10.88 -13.84
CA ASP A 186 -6.84 10.65 -13.09
C ASP A 186 -6.61 10.76 -11.58
N VAL A 187 -5.50 10.19 -11.09
CA VAL A 187 -5.11 10.30 -9.67
C VAL A 187 -4.84 11.75 -9.28
N GLN A 188 -4.18 12.53 -10.14
CA GLN A 188 -3.83 13.92 -9.86
C GLN A 188 -5.04 14.86 -9.95
N ALA A 189 -5.95 14.58 -10.88
CA ALA A 189 -7.20 15.31 -11.02
C ALA A 189 -8.21 14.96 -9.91
N GLY A 190 -7.99 13.85 -9.19
CA GLY A 190 -8.92 13.35 -8.19
C GLY A 190 -10.20 12.80 -8.83
N ASP A 191 -10.08 12.22 -10.02
CA ASP A 191 -11.18 11.71 -10.82
C ASP A 191 -11.55 10.26 -10.47
N LEU A 192 -10.68 9.56 -9.74
CA LEU A 192 -10.97 8.22 -9.24
C LEU A 192 -12.06 8.24 -8.16
N PRO A 193 -12.90 7.19 -8.10
CA PRO A 193 -13.82 6.99 -6.98
C PRO A 193 -13.10 7.00 -5.64
N SER A 194 -13.77 7.55 -4.63
CA SER A 194 -13.20 7.73 -3.30
C SER A 194 -14.20 7.54 -2.19
N VAL A 195 -13.67 7.13 -1.04
CA VAL A 195 -14.39 6.93 0.21
C VAL A 195 -13.52 7.41 1.38
N LEU A 196 -14.15 7.65 2.52
CA LEU A 196 -13.49 7.93 3.78
C LEU A 196 -13.28 6.61 4.53
N ILE A 197 -12.03 6.35 4.88
CA ILE A 197 -11.65 5.15 5.64
C ILE A 197 -11.16 5.57 7.04
N PRO A 198 -11.58 4.87 8.11
CA PRO A 198 -11.10 5.16 9.45
C PRO A 198 -9.60 4.88 9.60
N MET A 199 -8.90 5.76 10.31
CA MET A 199 -7.53 5.50 10.74
C MET A 199 -7.54 4.47 11.87
N VAL A 200 -6.70 3.45 11.72
CA VAL A 200 -6.53 2.35 12.68
C VAL A 200 -5.15 2.32 13.29
#